data_AF-A0A522PW11-F1
#
_entry.id   AF-A0A522PW11-F1
#
_cell.length_a   1.000
_cell.length_b   1.000
_cell.length_c   1.000
_cell.angle_alpha   90.00
_cell.angle_beta   90.00
_cell.angle_gamma   90.00
#
_symmetry.space_group_name_H-M   'P 1'
#
loop_
_entity.id
_entity.type
_entity.pdbx_description
1 polymer ?
#
loop_
_entity_poly.entity_id
_entity_poly.type
_entity_poly.pdbx_seq_one_letter_code
_entity_poly.pdbx_strand_id
1 'polypeptide(L)'
;MEIGKRIRTLREAKGLSQGDIEKRSGLLRSYISRVEGGYTAPSLTTLDKFAKALEVETYQLFFRGSGHPIAPRVPPQASQSKSVRKLIKYFDEMTTPNRKLILTLASKLGKE
;
A
#
# COMPACT_ATOMS: atom_id res chain seq x y z
N MET A 1 10.07 10.41 5.12
CA MET A 1 9.00 9.57 4.54
C MET A 1 9.29 8.10 4.80
N GLU A 2 8.32 7.30 5.25
CA GLU A 2 8.55 5.89 5.64
C GLU A 2 8.96 4.97 4.49
N ILE A 3 8.47 5.24 3.27
CA ILE A 3 8.83 4.48 2.07
C ILE A 3 10.32 4.64 1.71
N GLY A 4 10.88 5.85 1.85
CA GLY A 4 12.29 6.11 1.58
C GLY A 4 13.23 5.28 2.46
N LYS A 5 12.91 5.17 3.75
CA LYS A 5 13.64 4.31 4.69
C LYS A 5 13.55 2.84 4.30
N ARG A 6 12.39 2.38 3.82
CA ARG A 6 12.19 1.00 3.36
C ARG A 6 13.02 0.70 2.11
N ILE A 7 13.04 1.60 1.12
CA ILE A 7 13.89 1.50 -0.08
C ILE A 7 15.36 1.36 0.33
N ARG A 8 15.83 2.23 1.23
CA ARG A 8 17.19 2.17 1.77
C ARG A 8 17.50 0.82 2.44
N THR A 9 16.59 0.35 3.28
CA THR A 9 16.75 -0.93 4.02
C THR A 9 16.89 -2.10 3.04
N LEU A 10 16.04 -2.17 2.01
CA LEU A 10 16.10 -3.20 0.98
C LEU A 10 17.39 -3.12 0.16
N ARG A 11 17.82 -1.89 -0.17
CA ARG A 11 19.07 -1.64 -0.89
C ARG A 11 20.28 -2.13 -0.10
N GLU A 12 20.38 -1.75 1.18
CA GLU A 12 21.48 -2.13 2.06
C GLU A 12 21.48 -3.64 2.36
N ALA A 13 20.31 -4.26 2.52
CA ALA A 13 20.20 -5.71 2.69
C ALA A 13 20.72 -6.50 1.48
N LYS A 14 20.69 -5.91 0.28
CA LYS A 14 21.26 -6.49 -0.95
C LYS A 14 22.71 -6.06 -1.22
N GLY A 15 23.34 -5.30 -0.31
CA GLY A 15 24.71 -4.81 -0.49
C GLY A 15 24.89 -3.82 -1.64
N LEU A 16 23.80 -3.18 -2.09
CA LEU A 16 23.83 -2.25 -3.22
C LEU A 16 24.15 -0.83 -2.76
N SER A 17 24.96 -0.10 -3.52
CA SER A 17 25.14 1.34 -3.33
C SER A 17 24.02 2.14 -4.03
N GLN A 18 23.87 3.42 -3.70
CA GLN A 18 22.95 4.30 -4.44
C GLN A 18 23.37 4.45 -5.92
N GLY A 19 24.67 4.32 -6.22
CA GLY A 19 25.17 4.31 -7.59
C GLY A 19 24.79 3.03 -8.36
N ASP A 20 24.67 1.89 -7.67
CA ASP A 20 24.17 0.66 -8.28
C ASP A 20 22.69 0.78 -8.63
N ILE A 21 21.90 1.41 -7.76
CA ILE A 21 20.49 1.70 -8.07
C ILE A 21 20.38 2.68 -9.23
N GLU A 22 21.24 3.71 -9.30
CA GLU A 22 21.27 4.63 -10.46
C GLU A 22 21.49 3.86 -11.77
N LYS A 23 22.52 3.01 -11.83
CA LYS A 23 22.80 2.18 -13.01
C LYS A 23 21.65 1.25 -13.38
N ARG A 24 20.97 0.67 -12.39
CA ARG A 24 19.88 -0.32 -12.60
C ARG A 24 18.52 0.33 -12.92
N SER A 25 18.23 1.51 -12.37
CA SER A 25 16.92 2.17 -12.48
C SER A 25 16.87 3.30 -13.49
N GLY A 26 18.04 3.84 -13.89
CA GLY A 26 18.15 5.07 -14.68
C GLY A 26 17.75 6.33 -13.90
N LEU A 27 17.55 6.25 -12.58
CA LEU A 27 17.31 7.41 -11.71
C LEU A 27 18.62 8.02 -11.27
N LEU A 28 18.71 9.35 -11.26
CA LEU A 28 19.91 10.04 -10.79
C LEU A 28 20.19 9.71 -9.31
N ARG A 29 21.45 9.47 -8.95
CA ARG A 29 21.90 9.20 -7.58
C ARG A 29 21.47 10.30 -6.60
N SER A 30 21.51 11.56 -7.03
CA SER A 30 21.05 12.70 -6.23
C SER A 30 19.56 12.61 -5.88
N TYR A 31 18.74 12.15 -6.83
CA TYR A 31 17.32 11.91 -6.62
C TYR A 31 17.09 10.71 -5.70
N ILE A 32 17.82 9.60 -5.89
CA ILE A 32 17.77 8.42 -5.02
C ILE A 32 18.07 8.81 -3.56
N SER A 33 19.14 9.59 -3.35
CA SER A 33 19.51 10.09 -2.02
C SER A 33 18.40 10.92 -1.37
N ARG A 34 17.76 11.82 -2.14
CA ARG A 34 16.61 12.60 -1.64
C ARG A 34 15.41 11.73 -1.27
N VAL A 35 15.12 10.70 -2.06
CA VAL A 35 14.02 9.76 -1.78
C VAL A 35 14.33 8.95 -0.53
N GLU A 36 15.52 8.35 -0.42
CA GLU A 36 15.93 7.56 0.75
C GLU A 36 16.01 8.39 2.03
N GLY A 37 16.47 9.64 1.93
CA GLY A 37 16.47 10.61 3.02
C GLY A 37 15.07 11.14 3.38
N GLY A 38 14.06 10.85 2.56
CA GLY A 38 12.68 11.26 2.80
C GLY A 38 12.39 12.73 2.48
N TYR A 39 13.28 13.41 1.75
CA TYR A 39 13.13 14.79 1.28
C TYR A 39 12.24 14.90 0.04
N THR A 40 11.90 13.79 -0.61
CA THR A 40 11.05 13.76 -1.81
C THR A 40 10.21 12.50 -1.85
N ALA A 41 8.94 12.64 -2.21
CA ALA A 41 8.05 11.53 -2.48
C ALA A 41 8.19 11.10 -3.96
N PRO A 42 8.52 9.83 -4.24
CA PRO A 42 8.53 9.30 -5.60
C PRO A 42 7.11 9.05 -6.12
N SER A 43 6.91 9.19 -7.43
CA SER A 43 5.69 8.75 -8.10
C SER A 43 5.58 7.22 -8.10
N LEU A 44 4.40 6.68 -8.42
CA LEU A 44 4.21 5.23 -8.62
C LEU A 44 5.13 4.65 -9.70
N THR A 45 5.32 5.39 -10.81
CA THR A 45 6.25 5.00 -11.88
C THR A 45 7.70 4.92 -11.40
N THR A 46 8.10 5.84 -10.53
CA THR A 46 9.43 5.83 -9.92
C THR A 46 9.58 4.70 -8.89
N LEU A 47 8.52 4.40 -8.12
CA LEU A 47 8.52 3.26 -7.20
C LEU A 47 8.68 1.94 -7.94
N ASP A 48 8.06 1.78 -9.11
CA ASP A 48 8.25 0.61 -9.98
C ASP A 48 9.71 0.49 -10.45
N LYS A 49 10.36 1.60 -10.81
CA LYS A 49 11.80 1.62 -11.12
C LYS A 49 12.67 1.18 -9.94
N PHE A 50 12.36 1.65 -8.73
CA PHE A 50 13.04 1.20 -7.52
C PHE A 50 12.84 -0.30 -7.29
N ALA A 51 11.61 -0.79 -7.38
CA ALA A 51 11.27 -2.20 -7.18
C ALA A 51 12.04 -3.10 -8.17
N LYS A 52 12.07 -2.72 -9.45
CA LYS A 52 12.85 -3.43 -10.49
C LYS A 52 14.35 -3.42 -10.21
N ALA A 53 14.93 -2.26 -9.89
CA ALA A 53 16.35 -2.14 -9.59
C ALA A 53 16.77 -2.90 -8.32
N LEU A 54 15.86 -2.98 -7.36
CA LEU A 54 16.01 -3.74 -6.13
C LEU A 54 15.62 -5.21 -6.30
N GLU A 55 15.14 -5.66 -7.47
CA GLU A 55 14.66 -7.03 -7.72
C GLU A 55 13.68 -7.50 -6.63
N VAL A 56 12.64 -6.70 -6.40
CA VAL A 56 11.54 -6.97 -5.47
C VAL A 56 10.21 -6.63 -6.11
N GLU A 57 9.12 -7.18 -5.60
CA GLU A 57 7.78 -6.72 -5.98
C GLU A 57 7.45 -5.37 -5.35
N THR A 58 6.71 -4.52 -6.07
CA THR A 58 6.38 -3.15 -5.64
C THR A 58 5.69 -3.10 -4.27
N TYR A 59 4.88 -4.11 -3.91
CA TYR A 59 4.23 -4.19 -2.60
C TYR A 59 5.26 -4.26 -1.44
N GLN A 60 6.44 -4.83 -1.68
CA GLN A 60 7.47 -5.00 -0.64
C GLN A 60 8.10 -3.67 -0.21
N LEU A 61 7.92 -2.60 -1.00
CA LEU A 61 8.27 -1.23 -0.63
C LEU A 61 7.34 -0.65 0.45
N PHE A 62 6.16 -1.24 0.62
CA PHE A 62 5.13 -0.80 1.58
C PHE A 62 4.94 -1.78 2.75
N PHE A 63 5.35 -3.03 2.59
CA PHE A 63 5.18 -4.07 3.60
C PHE A 63 6.37 -4.13 4.57
N ARG A 64 6.12 -4.17 5.88
CA ARG A 64 7.18 -4.27 6.93
C ARG A 64 7.34 -5.67 7.53
N GLY A 65 6.43 -6.60 7.25
CA GLY A 65 6.48 -7.96 7.81
C GLY A 65 7.41 -8.90 7.04
N SER A 66 7.59 -10.10 7.59
CA SER A 66 8.13 -11.25 6.88
C SER A 66 7.02 -11.93 6.07
N GLY A 67 7.37 -12.47 4.89
CA GLY A 67 6.41 -13.15 4.01
C GLY A 67 5.64 -12.21 3.07
N HIS A 68 4.44 -12.63 2.67
CA HIS A 68 3.56 -11.87 1.77
C HIS A 68 2.38 -11.31 2.57
N PRO A 69 1.90 -10.08 2.25
CA PRO A 69 0.69 -9.55 2.86
C PRO A 69 -0.44 -10.56 2.65
N ILE A 70 -1.00 -11.06 3.75
CA ILE A 70 -2.21 -11.86 3.68
C ILE A 70 -3.30 -10.89 3.25
N ALA A 71 -3.82 -11.08 2.03
CA ALA A 71 -4.97 -10.31 1.57
C ALA A 71 -6.07 -10.42 2.63
N PRO A 72 -6.65 -9.30 3.10
CA PRO A 72 -7.80 -9.36 3.97
C PRO A 72 -8.82 -10.30 3.34
N ARG A 73 -9.39 -11.22 4.13
CA ARG A 73 -10.52 -12.05 3.68
C ARG A 73 -11.70 -11.10 3.41
N VAL A 74 -11.76 -10.57 2.20
CA VAL A 74 -12.95 -9.88 1.71
C VAL A 74 -13.88 -10.98 1.23
N PRO A 75 -15.10 -11.12 1.79
CA PRO A 75 -16.08 -12.03 1.25
C PRO A 75 -16.24 -11.76 -0.25
N PRO A 76 -16.27 -12.79 -1.12
CA PRO A 76 -16.42 -12.59 -2.55
C PRO A 76 -17.60 -11.66 -2.82
N GLN A 77 -17.35 -10.46 -3.33
CA GLN A 77 -18.40 -9.49 -3.65
C GLN A 77 -19.40 -10.07 -4.67
N ALA A 78 -18.96 -11.04 -5.48
CA ALA A 78 -19.77 -11.80 -6.42
C ALA A 78 -20.90 -12.60 -5.75
N SER A 79 -20.76 -13.01 -4.48
CA SER A 79 -21.78 -13.76 -3.73
C SER A 79 -22.86 -12.88 -3.10
N GLN A 80 -22.76 -11.56 -3.24
CA GLN A 80 -23.70 -10.66 -2.58
C GLN A 80 -24.98 -10.48 -3.39
N SER A 81 -26.11 -10.68 -2.73
CA SER A 81 -27.44 -10.47 -3.32
C SER A 81 -27.60 -9.02 -3.78
N LYS A 82 -28.50 -8.80 -4.74
CA LYS A 82 -28.84 -7.46 -5.26
C LYS A 82 -29.15 -6.46 -4.13
N SER A 83 -29.79 -6.94 -3.06
CA SER A 83 -30.11 -6.14 -1.88
C SER A 83 -28.88 -5.67 -1.12
N VAL A 84 -27.87 -6.52 -0.94
CA VAL A 84 -26.64 -6.14 -0.23
C VAL A 84 -25.83 -5.15 -1.07
N ARG A 85 -25.77 -5.31 -2.39
CA ARG A 85 -25.13 -4.31 -3.28
C ARG A 85 -25.80 -2.94 -3.18
N LYS A 86 -27.14 -2.92 -3.13
CA LYS A 86 -27.92 -1.68 -2.97
C LYS A 86 -27.65 -1.03 -1.61
N LEU A 87 -27.51 -1.83 -0.55
CA LEU A 87 -27.15 -1.35 0.78
C LEU A 87 -25.75 -0.73 0.82
N ILE A 88 -24.75 -1.38 0.21
CA ILE A 88 -23.39 -0.84 0.10
C ILE A 88 -23.40 0.52 -0.60
N LYS A 89 -24.11 0.61 -1.74
CA LYS A 89 -24.25 1.88 -2.47
C LYS A 89 -24.82 2.99 -1.58
N TYR A 90 -25.91 2.72 -0.87
CA TYR A 90 -26.49 3.73 0.03
C TYR A 90 -25.58 4.09 1.19
N PHE A 91 -24.86 3.11 1.75
CA PHE A 91 -23.90 3.35 2.80
C PHE A 91 -22.79 4.30 2.34
N ASP A 92 -22.27 4.11 1.12
CA ASP A 92 -21.23 4.96 0.52
C ASP A 92 -21.73 6.37 0.17
N GLU A 93 -23.03 6.57 -0.01
CA GLU A 93 -23.64 7.88 -0.27
C GLU A 93 -24.01 8.64 1.02
N MET A 94 -24.03 7.97 2.18
CA MET A 94 -24.44 8.57 3.46
C MET A 94 -23.38 9.45 4.11
N THR A 95 -23.81 10.36 4.99
CA THR A 95 -22.94 11.14 5.87
C THR A 95 -22.29 10.26 6.95
N THR A 96 -21.13 10.68 7.46
CA THR A 96 -20.39 9.96 8.51
C THR A 96 -21.23 9.64 9.76
N PRO A 97 -22.10 10.54 10.28
CA PRO A 97 -22.99 10.21 11.41
C PRO A 97 -23.96 9.08 11.09
N ASN A 98 -24.57 9.09 9.90
CA ASN A 98 -25.52 8.06 9.49
C ASN A 98 -24.84 6.71 9.29
N ARG A 99 -23.64 6.69 8.69
CA ARG A 99 -22.82 5.47 8.59
C ARG A 99 -22.52 4.89 9.97
N LYS A 100 -22.13 5.74 10.93
CA LYS A 100 -21.83 5.32 12.31
C LYS A 100 -23.05 4.72 13.01
N LEU A 101 -24.23 5.32 12.83
CA LEU A 101 -25.48 4.79 13.37
C LEU A 101 -25.78 3.38 12.80
N ILE A 102 -25.71 3.22 11.47
CA ILE A 102 -25.95 1.93 10.81
C ILE A 102 -24.96 0.86 11.28
N LEU A 103 -23.67 1.20 11.38
CA LEU A 103 -22.66 0.27 11.91
C LEU A 103 -22.93 -0.11 13.38
N THR A 104 -23.39 0.84 14.19
CA THR A 104 -23.75 0.60 15.59
C THR A 104 -24.93 -0.37 15.68
N LEU A 105 -25.99 -0.14 14.90
CA LEU A 105 -27.14 -1.05 14.81
C LEU A 105 -26.72 -2.46 14.35
N ALA A 106 -25.93 -2.55 13.29
CA ALA A 106 -25.42 -3.83 12.78
C ALA A 106 -24.59 -4.58 13.84
N SER A 107 -23.73 -3.89 14.58
CA SER A 107 -22.94 -4.49 15.65
C SER A 107 -23.77 -4.97 16.85
N LYS A 108 -24.95 -4.38 17.09
CA LYS A 108 -25.87 -4.81 18.13
C LYS A 108 -26.66 -6.04 17.69
N LEU A 109 -27.06 -6.10 16.41
CA LEU A 109 -27.77 -7.22 15.81
C LEU A 109 -26.89 -8.47 15.62
N GLY A 110 -25.59 -8.31 15.38
CA GLY A 110 -24.65 -9.43 15.20
C GLY A 110 -24.04 -10.00 16.48
N LYS A 111 -24.47 -9.54 17.66
CA LYS A 111 -23.97 -9.98 18.98
C LYS A 111 -24.91 -10.97 19.70
N GLU A 112 -25.86 -11.56 18.98
CA GLU A 112 -26.67 -12.71 19.44
C GLU A 112 -25.95 -14.04 19.14
#